data_AF-A0A090X6I2-F1
#
_entry.id   AF-A0A090X6I2-F1
#
_cell.length_a   1.000
_cell.length_b   1.000
_cell.length_c   1.000
_cell.angle_alpha   90.00
_cell.angle_beta   90.00
_cell.angle_gamma   90.00
#
_symmetry.space_group_name_H-M   'P 1'
#
loop_
_entity.id
_entity.type
_entity.pdbx_description
1 polymer ?
#
loop_
_entity_poly.entity_id
_entity_poly.type
_entity_poly.pdbx_seq_one_letter_code
_entity_poly.pdbx_strand_id
1 'polypeptide(L)'
;MVFSEYIATRKKIDFKIQNVTKTEDSITLTVKNKRNNSMPVSLYTLNNDSIISKTWLENISGSKTFTLPRNGANKLALNYENSIPENNLRDNWKSLKGFFFNNKPLQLRVFQDIEDPHYNQVFFMPIVEFNNIYDGLTLGVRAYNKTVLRKLFNYRIEPQYAIKSKTFTGGAAVFKTHYFENRNLYSVNYGVTGSYKSYAEDLFVSKIQPSISFSFRDDSDFRSNKRESLSFRYLDINRDQDQDPTNVLTDTEPNYSVFNARYTNSNNNLIKYSSWYSDFQVAKNFSKLAFNYEYRRLFESNRQLNIRFYTGAFIKNSLPTSSNYFSFALDRPSDYLFDYSYLGRSEASGIFSQQYIEAEGGFKSKLDTPFANQWMSTFNASTTLWNYVLLYGDIGLVKNKHRDPHFVYDSGIRINLVTDYFEIYLPLYSNLGWEIGQENYDQKIRFKFTLDPQALLGLFRRRWF
;
A
#
# COMPACT_ATOMS: atom_id res chain seq x y z
N MET A 1 17.39 32.99 -22.82
CA MET A 1 16.79 31.72 -23.25
C MET A 1 16.34 30.87 -22.06
N VAL A 2 17.22 30.50 -21.12
CA VAL A 2 16.85 29.69 -19.93
C VAL A 2 15.81 30.39 -19.04
N PHE A 3 16.00 31.67 -18.69
CA PHE A 3 15.07 32.39 -17.81
C PHE A 3 13.66 32.55 -18.43
N SER A 4 13.60 32.92 -19.71
CA SER A 4 12.34 33.14 -20.43
C SER A 4 11.58 31.84 -20.72
N GLU A 5 12.27 30.72 -20.96
CA GLU A 5 11.61 29.44 -21.26
C GLU A 5 11.31 28.60 -20.00
N TYR A 6 12.18 28.61 -18.99
CA TYR A 6 12.00 27.79 -17.78
C TYR A 6 10.98 28.39 -16.82
N ILE A 7 10.95 29.71 -16.63
CA ILE A 7 10.01 30.36 -15.71
C ILE A 7 8.61 30.47 -16.33
N ALA A 8 8.53 30.73 -17.63
CA ALA A 8 7.24 30.90 -18.31
C ALA A 8 6.52 29.57 -18.61
N THR A 9 7.20 28.43 -18.50
CA THR A 9 6.63 27.13 -18.86
C THR A 9 6.74 26.11 -17.73
N ARG A 10 5.90 25.08 -17.77
CA ARG A 10 6.02 23.90 -16.89
C ARG A 10 7.02 22.86 -17.42
N LYS A 11 7.82 23.21 -18.43
CA LYS A 11 8.75 22.26 -19.07
C LYS A 11 9.91 21.99 -18.13
N LYS A 12 10.06 20.73 -17.74
CA LYS A 12 11.20 20.28 -16.95
C LYS A 12 12.45 20.13 -17.81
N ILE A 13 13.60 20.07 -17.14
CA ILE A 13 14.90 19.73 -17.71
C ILE A 13 15.21 18.28 -17.33
N ASP A 14 15.58 17.43 -18.29
CA ASP A 14 15.85 16.00 -18.05
C ASP A 14 16.71 15.48 -19.20
N PHE A 15 18.02 15.38 -18.98
CA PHE A 15 18.96 14.83 -19.94
C PHE A 15 19.37 13.40 -19.58
N LYS A 16 19.96 12.68 -20.54
CA LYS A 16 20.54 11.36 -20.32
C LYS A 16 21.72 11.13 -21.25
N ILE A 17 22.77 10.51 -20.73
CA ILE A 17 23.82 9.91 -21.57
C ILE A 17 23.30 8.57 -22.09
N GLN A 18 23.06 8.47 -23.40
CA GLN A 18 22.47 7.28 -24.03
C GLN A 18 23.56 6.25 -24.32
N ASN A 19 24.50 6.61 -25.20
CA ASN A 19 25.57 5.75 -25.67
C ASN A 19 26.90 6.48 -25.51
N VAL A 20 27.96 5.71 -25.27
CA VAL A 20 29.33 6.20 -25.23
C VAL A 20 30.24 5.18 -25.89
N THR A 21 31.00 5.63 -26.88
CA THR A 21 32.10 4.88 -27.48
C THR A 21 33.39 5.61 -27.15
N LYS A 22 34.47 4.86 -26.94
CA LYS A 22 35.78 5.41 -26.57
C LYS A 22 36.84 4.85 -27.50
N THR A 23 37.80 5.70 -27.84
CA THR A 23 39.09 5.32 -28.43
C THR A 23 40.20 5.65 -27.42
N GLU A 24 41.47 5.52 -27.82
CA GLU A 24 42.59 5.96 -26.99
C GLU A 24 42.57 7.47 -26.79
N ASP A 25 42.29 8.24 -27.85
CA ASP A 25 42.39 9.70 -27.83
C ASP A 25 41.05 10.43 -27.64
N SER A 26 39.93 9.78 -27.95
CA SER A 26 38.62 10.45 -28.02
C SER A 26 37.51 9.69 -27.31
N ILE A 27 36.49 10.43 -26.89
CA ILE A 27 35.24 9.89 -26.39
C ILE A 27 34.11 10.48 -27.24
N THR A 28 33.29 9.60 -27.81
CA THR A 28 32.08 9.99 -28.53
C THR A 28 30.87 9.59 -27.69
N LEU A 29 30.06 10.56 -27.29
CA LEU A 29 28.83 10.33 -26.54
C LEU A 29 27.60 10.85 -27.26
N THR A 30 26.48 10.15 -27.07
CA THR A 30 25.16 10.62 -27.47
C THR A 30 24.39 11.07 -26.24
N VAL A 31 24.02 12.35 -26.21
CA VAL A 31 23.18 12.94 -25.16
C VAL A 31 21.76 13.08 -25.68
N LYS A 32 20.78 12.62 -24.90
CA LYS A 32 19.36 12.71 -25.20
C LYS A 32 18.70 13.72 -24.28
N ASN A 33 17.98 14.69 -24.83
CA ASN A 33 17.00 15.49 -24.11
C ASN A 33 15.69 14.70 -24.04
N LYS A 34 15.23 14.36 -22.83
CA LYS A 34 13.97 13.61 -22.63
C LYS A 34 12.75 14.53 -22.66
N ARG A 35 12.95 15.84 -22.86
CA ARG A 35 11.93 16.88 -22.85
C ARG A 35 12.02 17.71 -24.12
N ASN A 36 10.93 18.40 -24.43
CA ASN A 36 10.84 19.25 -25.62
C ASN A 36 11.23 20.69 -25.27
N ASN A 37 12.53 20.93 -25.05
CA ASN A 37 13.12 22.24 -24.79
C ASN A 37 14.50 22.34 -25.46
N SER A 38 15.06 23.54 -25.55
CA SER A 38 16.41 23.80 -26.08
C SER A 38 17.42 24.22 -25.00
N MET A 39 17.15 23.88 -23.74
CA MET A 39 18.01 24.30 -22.62
C MET A 39 19.37 23.61 -22.70
N PRO A 40 20.47 24.27 -22.28
CA PRO A 40 21.80 23.67 -22.30
C PRO A 40 22.01 22.75 -21.09
N VAL A 41 22.99 21.85 -21.19
CA VAL A 41 23.44 21.00 -20.07
C VAL A 41 24.96 20.97 -20.00
N SER A 42 25.53 21.12 -18.81
CA SER A 42 26.96 21.01 -18.59
C SER A 42 27.40 19.53 -18.60
N LEU A 43 28.38 19.16 -19.42
CA LEU A 43 29.06 17.87 -19.44
C LEU A 43 30.40 17.98 -18.70
N TYR A 44 30.66 17.05 -17.81
CA TYR A 44 31.90 16.92 -17.08
C TYR A 44 32.61 15.63 -17.50
N THR A 45 33.91 15.75 -17.73
CA THR A 45 34.81 14.59 -17.80
C THR A 45 35.52 14.43 -16.48
N LEU A 46 35.55 13.20 -15.96
CA LEU A 46 36.01 12.91 -14.62
C LEU A 46 37.08 11.80 -14.67
N ASN A 47 38.12 11.94 -13.85
CA ASN A 47 38.99 10.83 -13.47
C ASN A 47 38.70 10.46 -12.03
N ASN A 48 37.96 9.35 -11.85
CA ASN A 48 37.33 8.97 -10.60
C ASN A 48 36.37 10.07 -10.12
N ASP A 49 36.79 10.90 -9.17
CA ASP A 49 35.97 11.97 -8.58
C ASP A 49 36.57 13.37 -8.83
N SER A 50 37.69 13.45 -9.56
CA SER A 50 38.32 14.71 -9.96
C SER A 50 37.83 15.18 -11.33
N ILE A 51 37.46 16.45 -11.42
CA ILE A 51 37.05 17.12 -12.68
C ILE A 51 38.27 17.35 -13.57
N ILE A 52 38.26 16.78 -14.77
CA ILE A 52 39.26 17.06 -15.80
C ILE A 52 38.80 18.25 -16.66
N SER A 53 37.54 18.25 -17.10
CA SER A 53 36.99 19.33 -17.91
C SER A 53 35.48 19.50 -17.73
N LYS A 54 34.99 20.70 -18.03
CA LYS A 54 33.58 21.09 -18.06
C LYS A 54 33.27 21.76 -19.39
N THR A 55 32.28 21.27 -20.11
CA THR A 55 31.85 21.81 -21.41
C THR A 55 30.34 21.96 -21.42
N TRP A 56 29.83 23.08 -21.93
CA TRP A 56 28.39 23.27 -22.11
C TRP A 56 27.93 22.64 -23.43
N LEU A 57 26.90 21.80 -23.34
CA LEU A 57 26.24 21.21 -24.50
C LEU A 57 24.96 21.97 -24.78
N GLU A 58 24.87 22.57 -25.95
CA GLU A 58 23.74 23.42 -26.36
C GLU A 58 22.95 22.83 -27.53
N ASN A 59 21.71 23.28 -27.67
CA ASN A 59 20.82 22.97 -28.79
C ASN A 59 20.63 21.44 -29.00
N ILE A 60 20.35 20.72 -27.90
CA ILE A 60 20.03 19.29 -27.94
C ILE A 60 18.52 19.12 -28.09
N SER A 61 18.06 19.04 -29.34
CA SER A 61 16.69 18.63 -29.66
C SER A 61 16.64 17.12 -29.91
N GLY A 62 15.95 16.37 -29.06
CA GLY A 62 15.91 14.90 -29.14
C GLY A 62 17.23 14.26 -28.71
N SER A 63 18.12 13.93 -29.65
CA SER A 63 19.44 13.35 -29.36
C SER A 63 20.51 14.04 -30.20
N LYS A 64 21.67 14.29 -29.60
CA LYS A 64 22.83 14.89 -30.28
C LYS A 64 24.11 14.17 -29.85
N THR A 65 24.99 13.93 -30.81
CA THR A 65 26.28 13.27 -30.58
C THR A 65 27.38 14.32 -30.50
N PHE A 66 28.29 14.13 -29.55
CA PHE A 66 29.44 14.97 -29.30
C PHE A 66 30.69 14.12 -29.24
N THR A 67 31.79 14.64 -29.74
CA THR A 67 33.11 14.03 -29.64
C THR A 67 34.04 14.98 -28.92
N LEU A 68 34.75 14.48 -27.91
CA LEU A 68 35.68 15.25 -27.09
C LEU A 68 36.97 14.46 -26.88
N PRO A 69 38.11 15.14 -26.61
CA PRO A 69 39.34 14.47 -26.25
C PRO A 69 39.18 13.69 -24.94
N ARG A 70 39.79 12.51 -24.86
CA ARG A 70 39.66 11.62 -23.71
C ARG A 70 40.38 12.14 -22.48
N ASN A 71 41.60 12.67 -22.64
CA ASN A 71 42.41 13.28 -21.58
C ASN A 71 42.45 12.46 -20.26
N GLY A 72 42.55 11.13 -20.37
CA GLY A 72 42.59 10.24 -19.20
C GLY A 72 41.26 10.09 -18.44
N ALA A 73 40.15 10.62 -18.95
CA ALA A 73 38.84 10.48 -18.32
C ALA A 73 38.39 9.02 -18.24
N ASN A 74 37.75 8.68 -17.13
CA ASN A 74 37.20 7.35 -16.86
C ASN A 74 35.70 7.37 -16.52
N LYS A 75 35.11 8.54 -16.32
CA LYS A 75 33.67 8.76 -16.12
C LYS A 75 33.21 10.03 -16.85
N LEU A 76 31.94 10.04 -17.23
CA LEU A 76 31.22 11.19 -17.78
C LEU A 76 30.00 11.48 -16.91
N ALA A 77 29.75 12.76 -16.64
CA ALA A 77 28.60 13.21 -15.87
C ALA A 77 27.96 14.45 -16.50
N LEU A 78 26.65 14.44 -16.69
CA LEU A 78 25.88 15.64 -16.98
C LEU A 78 25.49 16.32 -15.66
N ASN A 79 25.60 17.64 -15.61
CA ASN A 79 25.17 18.47 -14.48
C ASN A 79 25.76 17.99 -13.14
N TYR A 80 27.07 17.70 -13.11
CA TYR A 80 27.77 17.12 -11.94
C TYR A 80 27.60 17.94 -10.66
N GLU A 81 27.68 19.27 -10.77
CA GLU A 81 27.53 20.21 -9.65
C GLU A 81 26.06 20.49 -9.29
N ASN A 82 25.09 19.83 -9.96
CA ASN A 82 23.65 20.01 -9.77
C ASN A 82 23.16 21.47 -9.90
N SER A 83 23.88 22.28 -10.67
CA SER A 83 23.53 23.69 -10.94
C SER A 83 22.22 23.86 -11.73
N ILE A 84 21.84 22.85 -12.51
CA ILE A 84 20.62 22.84 -13.32
C ILE A 84 19.54 22.03 -12.59
N PRO A 85 18.32 22.56 -12.41
CA PRO A 85 17.22 21.87 -11.72
C PRO A 85 16.62 20.75 -12.59
N GLU A 86 17.38 19.67 -12.78
CA GLU A 86 16.94 18.52 -13.55
C GLU A 86 16.01 17.61 -12.75
N ASN A 87 15.03 17.06 -13.46
CA ASN A 87 14.05 16.14 -12.89
C ASN A 87 14.65 14.77 -12.51
N ASN A 88 15.70 14.32 -13.21
CA ASN A 88 16.35 13.05 -12.91
C ASN A 88 17.86 13.08 -13.15
N LEU A 89 18.63 13.24 -12.08
CA LEU A 89 20.10 13.20 -12.13
C LEU A 89 20.66 11.76 -12.23
N ARG A 90 19.79 10.74 -12.16
CA ARG A 90 20.24 9.34 -12.00
C ARG A 90 20.80 8.74 -13.28
N ASP A 91 20.34 9.18 -14.44
CA ASP A 91 20.75 8.74 -15.77
C ASP A 91 21.73 9.71 -16.46
N ASN A 92 22.26 10.68 -15.71
CA ASN A 92 23.28 11.64 -16.16
C ASN A 92 24.71 11.09 -16.17
N TRP A 93 24.89 9.83 -15.81
CA TRP A 93 26.20 9.24 -15.52
C TRP A 93 26.53 8.08 -16.44
N LYS A 94 27.78 8.03 -16.90
CA LYS A 94 28.31 6.86 -17.61
C LYS A 94 29.76 6.59 -17.22
N SER A 95 30.04 5.35 -16.85
CA SER A 95 31.41 4.88 -16.65
C SER A 95 32.01 4.50 -18.00
N LEU A 96 33.28 4.87 -18.21
CA LEU A 96 34.08 4.42 -19.35
C LEU A 96 34.81 3.10 -19.05
N LYS A 97 34.67 2.55 -17.84
CA LYS A 97 35.17 1.22 -17.47
C LYS A 97 34.19 0.16 -18.01
N GLY A 98 34.71 -0.90 -18.63
CA GLY A 98 34.00 -1.76 -19.59
C GLY A 98 32.81 -2.61 -19.08
N PHE A 99 32.37 -2.46 -17.83
CA PHE A 99 31.25 -3.25 -17.29
C PHE A 99 29.99 -2.40 -17.13
N PHE A 100 28.93 -2.76 -17.86
CA PHE A 100 27.67 -2.00 -17.94
C PHE A 100 26.94 -1.82 -16.59
N PHE A 101 27.18 -2.68 -15.61
CA PHE A 101 26.59 -2.61 -14.27
C PHE A 101 27.28 -1.57 -13.35
N ASN A 102 28.41 -0.98 -13.76
CA ASN A 102 29.26 -0.14 -12.90
C ASN A 102 29.20 1.35 -13.26
N ASN A 103 28.06 1.87 -13.73
CA ASN A 103 27.93 3.32 -14.00
C ASN A 103 28.06 4.16 -12.73
N LYS A 104 27.69 3.58 -11.58
CA LYS A 104 27.82 4.19 -10.25
C LYS A 104 28.26 3.14 -9.22
N PRO A 105 29.17 3.47 -8.30
CA PRO A 105 29.53 2.58 -7.20
C PRO A 105 28.32 2.28 -6.30
N LEU A 106 28.29 1.07 -5.74
CA LEU A 106 27.31 0.68 -4.72
C LEU A 106 27.65 1.34 -3.38
N GLN A 107 26.65 1.86 -2.68
CA GLN A 107 26.82 2.44 -1.35
C GLN A 107 25.80 1.84 -0.39
N LEU A 108 26.28 1.25 0.70
CA LEU A 108 25.44 0.71 1.76
C LEU A 108 25.31 1.76 2.86
N ARG A 109 24.09 2.09 3.27
CA ARG A 109 23.80 3.05 4.35
C ARG A 109 22.84 2.43 5.35
N VAL A 110 22.95 2.83 6.61
CA VAL A 110 21.99 2.48 7.65
C VAL A 110 21.02 3.65 7.79
N PHE A 111 19.72 3.35 7.83
CA PHE A 111 18.61 4.30 7.80
C PHE A 111 18.44 5.09 6.50
N GLN A 112 17.23 5.58 6.27
CA GLN A 112 16.87 6.32 5.07
C GLN A 112 17.53 7.71 5.06
N ASP A 113 18.03 8.13 3.90
CA ASP A 113 18.64 9.44 3.69
C ASP A 113 18.18 10.10 2.38
N ILE A 114 18.58 11.36 2.16
CA ILE A 114 18.53 12.05 0.88
C ILE A 114 19.38 11.28 -0.12
N GLU A 115 18.91 11.21 -1.36
CA GLU A 115 19.60 10.47 -2.39
C GLU A 115 20.90 11.16 -2.79
N ASP A 116 21.97 10.39 -2.88
CA ASP A 116 23.21 10.81 -3.52
C ASP A 116 23.20 10.36 -5.00
N PRO A 117 23.12 11.29 -5.97
CA PRO A 117 23.12 10.94 -7.38
C PRO A 117 24.41 10.23 -7.84
N HIS A 118 25.50 10.25 -7.07
CA HIS A 118 26.77 9.63 -7.46
C HIS A 118 26.82 8.12 -7.21
N TYR A 119 25.94 7.60 -6.34
CA TYR A 119 25.99 6.21 -5.88
C TYR A 119 24.67 5.46 -6.16
N ASN A 120 24.78 4.13 -6.29
CA ASN A 120 23.65 3.24 -6.18
C ASN A 120 23.46 2.88 -4.70
N GLN A 121 22.53 3.55 -4.03
CA GLN A 121 22.35 3.42 -2.59
C GLN A 121 21.40 2.27 -2.21
N VAL A 122 21.84 1.47 -1.23
CA VAL A 122 21.03 0.46 -0.54
C VAL A 122 21.01 0.81 0.94
N PHE A 123 19.80 1.04 1.46
CA PHE A 123 19.54 1.35 2.84
C PHE A 123 19.17 0.09 3.60
N PHE A 124 19.71 -0.04 4.81
CA PHE A 124 19.37 -1.08 5.76
C PHE A 124 18.65 -0.47 6.96
N MET A 125 17.57 -1.09 7.38
CA MET A 125 16.85 -0.71 8.58
C MET A 125 16.53 -1.96 9.40
N PRO A 126 16.89 -2.01 10.69
CA PRO A 126 16.49 -3.12 11.55
C PRO A 126 14.96 -3.17 11.66
N ILE A 127 14.43 -4.37 11.76
CA ILE A 127 13.01 -4.65 11.95
C ILE A 127 12.86 -5.32 13.31
N VAL A 128 11.97 -4.78 14.14
CA VAL A 128 11.53 -5.39 15.40
C VAL A 128 10.01 -5.21 15.44
N GLU A 129 9.27 -6.29 15.21
CA GLU A 129 7.82 -6.22 15.00
C GLU A 129 7.10 -7.36 15.75
N PHE A 130 5.83 -7.13 16.12
CA PHE A 130 4.91 -8.16 16.59
C PHE A 130 3.65 -8.06 15.73
N ASN A 131 3.66 -8.77 14.60
CA ASN A 131 2.60 -8.67 13.59
C ASN A 131 1.53 -9.75 13.74
N ASN A 132 1.87 -10.89 14.32
CA ASN A 132 0.94 -11.98 14.58
C ASN A 132 1.41 -12.81 15.78
N ILE A 133 0.47 -13.48 16.44
CA ILE A 133 0.71 -14.24 17.67
C ILE A 133 1.41 -15.58 17.43
N TYR A 134 1.44 -16.07 16.19
CA TYR A 134 2.02 -17.36 15.82
C TYR A 134 3.55 -17.24 15.69
N ASP A 135 4.02 -16.16 15.07
CA ASP A 135 5.43 -15.80 14.96
C ASP A 135 5.99 -15.14 16.22
N GLY A 136 5.11 -14.49 17.00
CA GLY A 136 5.51 -13.73 18.17
C GLY A 136 6.35 -12.51 17.79
N LEU A 137 7.42 -12.26 18.55
CA LEU A 137 8.38 -11.20 18.23
C LEU A 137 9.22 -11.61 17.01
N THR A 138 9.24 -10.79 15.97
CA THR A 138 10.07 -10.97 14.78
C THR A 138 11.20 -9.96 14.73
N LEU A 139 12.39 -10.44 14.38
CA LEU A 139 13.61 -9.62 14.23
C LEU A 139 14.13 -9.78 12.81
N GLY A 140 14.48 -8.68 12.15
CA GLY A 140 14.92 -8.76 10.76
C GLY A 140 15.66 -7.53 10.28
N VAL A 141 15.92 -7.51 8.98
CA VAL A 141 16.56 -6.37 8.31
C VAL A 141 15.82 -6.07 7.02
N ARG A 142 15.43 -4.80 6.85
CA ARG A 142 14.86 -4.27 5.61
C ARG A 142 15.99 -3.71 4.76
N ALA A 143 16.26 -4.32 3.60
CA ALA A 143 17.14 -3.78 2.57
C ALA A 143 16.31 -3.13 1.46
N TYR A 144 16.54 -1.86 1.13
CA TYR A 144 15.71 -1.10 0.18
C TYR A 144 16.48 0.05 -0.45
N ASN A 145 16.01 0.57 -1.59
CA ASN A 145 16.66 1.71 -2.26
C ASN A 145 15.85 3.02 -2.20
N LYS A 146 14.70 3.02 -1.52
CA LYS A 146 13.83 4.19 -1.38
C LYS A 146 14.51 5.27 -0.53
N THR A 147 14.53 6.49 -1.04
CA THR A 147 15.09 7.68 -0.38
C THR A 147 13.98 8.64 0.04
N VAL A 148 14.33 9.77 0.67
CA VAL A 148 13.38 10.85 1.01
C VAL A 148 12.61 11.32 -0.22
N LEU A 149 13.31 11.50 -1.35
CA LEU A 149 12.69 11.80 -2.64
C LEU A 149 12.18 10.53 -3.32
N ARG A 150 11.03 10.62 -3.98
CA ARG A 150 10.42 9.46 -4.65
C ARG A 150 11.29 8.99 -5.81
N LYS A 151 11.66 7.71 -5.81
CA LYS A 151 12.29 7.03 -6.96
C LYS A 151 11.23 6.41 -7.86
N LEU A 152 11.49 6.43 -9.17
CA LEU A 152 10.65 5.75 -10.15
C LEU A 152 10.72 4.23 -9.94
N PHE A 153 11.92 3.68 -9.80
CA PHE A 153 12.14 2.28 -9.49
C PHE A 153 12.51 2.12 -8.03
N ASN A 154 11.77 1.29 -7.31
CA ASN A 154 12.09 0.95 -5.94
C ASN A 154 11.95 -0.55 -5.69
N TYR A 155 12.79 -1.06 -4.80
CA TYR A 155 12.71 -2.42 -4.31
C TYR A 155 12.90 -2.43 -2.80
N ARG A 156 12.42 -3.52 -2.19
CA ARG A 156 12.58 -3.80 -0.77
C ARG A 156 12.61 -5.30 -0.56
N ILE A 157 13.48 -5.77 0.32
CA ILE A 157 13.61 -7.16 0.75
C ILE A 157 13.70 -7.14 2.29
N GLU A 158 12.91 -7.98 2.94
CA GLU A 158 12.68 -7.95 4.39
C GLU A 158 12.70 -9.37 4.97
N PRO A 159 13.86 -10.05 5.03
CA PRO A 159 13.98 -11.27 5.80
C PRO A 159 13.79 -10.96 7.29
N GLN A 160 13.02 -11.80 7.95
CA GLN A 160 12.73 -11.74 9.37
C GLN A 160 12.87 -13.14 9.96
N TYR A 161 13.37 -13.23 11.18
CA TYR A 161 13.37 -14.44 11.98
C TYR A 161 12.29 -14.30 13.06
N ALA A 162 11.34 -15.22 13.05
CA ALA A 162 10.25 -15.27 14.02
C ALA A 162 10.68 -16.11 15.23
N ILE A 163 10.65 -15.52 16.42
CA ILE A 163 11.19 -16.15 17.63
C ILE A 163 10.31 -17.32 18.09
N LYS A 164 8.98 -17.19 18.00
CA LYS A 164 8.05 -18.22 18.49
C LYS A 164 8.00 -19.43 17.56
N SER A 165 7.81 -19.20 16.26
CA SER A 165 7.75 -20.25 15.24
C SER A 165 9.14 -20.75 14.77
N LYS A 166 10.23 -20.12 15.24
CA LYS A 166 11.64 -20.50 14.93
C LYS A 166 11.93 -20.63 13.44
N THR A 167 11.33 -19.77 12.62
CA THR A 167 11.42 -19.83 11.16
C THR A 167 11.75 -18.47 10.55
N PHE A 168 12.21 -18.49 9.30
CA PHE A 168 12.40 -17.27 8.52
C PHE A 168 11.11 -16.92 7.79
N THR A 169 10.58 -15.73 8.10
CA THR A 169 9.44 -15.13 7.41
C THR A 169 9.88 -13.84 6.71
N GLY A 170 8.98 -13.20 5.98
CA GLY A 170 9.26 -11.91 5.40
C GLY A 170 8.61 -11.68 4.04
N GLY A 171 9.24 -10.81 3.26
CA GLY A 171 8.78 -10.53 1.92
C GLY A 171 9.76 -9.72 1.09
N ALA A 172 9.45 -9.63 -0.19
CA ALA A 172 10.16 -8.80 -1.14
C ALA A 172 9.16 -8.08 -2.03
N ALA A 173 9.50 -6.88 -2.47
CA ALA A 173 8.67 -6.12 -3.38
C ALA A 173 9.53 -5.32 -4.35
N VAL A 174 9.08 -5.25 -5.60
CA VAL A 174 9.69 -4.44 -6.65
C VAL A 174 8.60 -3.68 -7.36
N PHE A 175 8.77 -2.36 -7.48
CA PHE A 175 7.80 -1.48 -8.12
C PHE A 175 8.47 -0.47 -9.03
N LYS A 176 7.73 -0.09 -10.07
CA LYS A 176 8.07 1.02 -10.95
C LYS A 176 6.88 1.95 -11.10
N THR A 177 7.13 3.24 -10.87
CA THR A 177 6.17 4.32 -11.07
C THR A 177 6.54 5.11 -12.30
N HIS A 178 5.57 5.35 -13.17
CA HIS A 178 5.64 6.33 -14.26
C HIS A 178 4.73 7.49 -13.90
N TYR A 179 5.24 8.70 -14.03
CA TYR A 179 4.46 9.91 -13.86
C TYR A 179 4.12 10.50 -15.23
N PHE A 180 2.89 10.99 -15.34
CA PHE A 180 2.44 11.78 -16.48
C PHE A 180 2.18 13.21 -16.03
N GLU A 181 2.31 14.12 -16.97
CA GLU A 181 2.17 15.56 -16.74
C GLU A 181 0.98 16.07 -17.56
N ASN A 182 0.38 17.17 -17.08
CA ASN A 182 -0.70 17.91 -17.75
C ASN A 182 -1.93 17.05 -18.09
N ARG A 183 -2.33 16.18 -17.15
CA ARG A 183 -3.50 15.30 -17.26
C ARG A 183 -3.90 14.77 -15.89
N ASN A 184 -5.17 14.39 -15.74
CA ASN A 184 -5.69 13.88 -14.48
C ASN A 184 -5.02 12.57 -14.04
N LEU A 185 -4.78 11.64 -14.97
CA LEU A 185 -3.97 10.44 -14.73
C LEU A 185 -2.50 10.83 -14.54
N TYR A 186 -2.09 11.11 -13.32
CA TYR A 186 -0.75 11.64 -13.05
C TYR A 186 0.27 10.54 -12.77
N SER A 187 -0.15 9.32 -12.43
CA SER A 187 0.78 8.21 -12.24
C SER A 187 0.21 6.84 -12.55
N VAL A 188 1.09 5.96 -13.04
CA VAL A 188 0.88 4.51 -13.12
C VAL A 188 1.99 3.83 -12.34
N ASN A 189 1.63 3.05 -11.34
CA ASN A 189 2.54 2.24 -10.54
C ASN A 189 2.26 0.76 -10.79
N TYR A 190 3.30 -0.02 -11.05
CA TYR A 190 3.17 -1.46 -11.24
C TYR A 190 4.34 -2.18 -10.62
N GLY A 191 4.13 -3.44 -10.25
CA GLY A 191 5.15 -4.22 -9.59
C GLY A 191 4.66 -5.57 -9.10
N VAL A 192 5.54 -6.26 -8.40
CA VAL A 192 5.27 -7.58 -7.82
C VAL A 192 5.67 -7.55 -6.36
N THR A 193 4.81 -8.08 -5.50
CA THR A 193 5.10 -8.33 -4.09
C THR A 193 5.06 -9.83 -3.83
N GLY A 194 6.05 -10.34 -3.09
CA GLY A 194 6.09 -11.70 -2.58
C GLY A 194 6.17 -11.68 -1.05
N SER A 195 5.49 -12.59 -0.37
CA SER A 195 5.59 -12.73 1.08
C SER A 195 5.44 -14.17 1.54
N TYR A 196 6.11 -14.51 2.63
CA TYR A 196 5.99 -15.77 3.36
C TYR A 196 5.75 -15.46 4.84
N LYS A 197 4.62 -15.91 5.39
CA LYS A 197 4.17 -15.56 6.74
C LYS A 197 3.42 -16.71 7.40
N SER A 198 3.41 -16.74 8.72
CA SER A 198 2.53 -17.64 9.48
C SER A 198 1.10 -17.12 9.51
N TYR A 199 0.13 -18.02 9.43
CA TYR A 199 -1.29 -17.69 9.55
C TYR A 199 -2.00 -18.43 10.68
N ALA A 200 -1.41 -19.53 11.15
CA ALA A 200 -1.76 -20.28 12.34
C ALA A 200 -0.47 -20.87 12.95
N GLU A 201 -0.58 -21.59 14.06
CA GLU A 201 0.57 -22.26 14.67
C GLU A 201 1.15 -23.30 13.70
N ASP A 202 2.45 -23.19 13.42
CA ASP A 202 3.20 -24.02 12.47
C ASP A 202 2.61 -24.12 11.04
N LEU A 203 1.76 -23.17 10.63
CA LEU A 203 1.14 -23.13 9.30
C LEU A 203 1.44 -21.81 8.60
N PHE A 204 1.93 -21.92 7.36
CA PHE A 204 2.46 -20.81 6.59
C PHE A 204 1.68 -20.54 5.30
N VAL A 205 1.82 -19.32 4.82
CA VAL A 205 1.28 -18.85 3.55
C VAL A 205 2.38 -18.18 2.73
N SER A 206 2.51 -18.63 1.49
CA SER A 206 3.23 -17.94 0.43
C SER A 206 2.23 -17.16 -0.43
N LYS A 207 2.48 -15.87 -0.63
CA LYS A 207 1.66 -15.01 -1.51
C LYS A 207 2.55 -14.33 -2.54
N ILE A 208 2.18 -14.43 -3.81
CA ILE A 208 2.75 -13.63 -4.91
C ILE A 208 1.65 -12.75 -5.49
N GLN A 209 1.95 -11.46 -5.63
CA GLN A 209 0.98 -10.45 -6.04
C GLN A 209 1.57 -9.48 -7.07
N PRO A 210 1.51 -9.79 -8.38
CA PRO A 210 1.65 -8.78 -9.41
C PRO A 210 0.47 -7.79 -9.36
N SER A 211 0.76 -6.51 -9.56
CA SER A 211 -0.23 -5.45 -9.50
C SER A 211 0.11 -4.27 -10.41
N ILE A 212 -0.94 -3.56 -10.84
CA ILE A 212 -0.87 -2.28 -11.54
C ILE A 212 -1.94 -1.35 -10.97
N SER A 213 -1.59 -0.10 -10.76
CA SER A 213 -2.47 0.93 -10.23
C SER A 213 -2.33 2.23 -11.02
N PHE A 214 -3.47 2.82 -11.34
CA PHE A 214 -3.61 4.11 -12.00
C PHE A 214 -4.07 5.11 -10.94
N SER A 215 -3.39 6.24 -10.82
CA SER A 215 -3.75 7.29 -9.85
C SER A 215 -4.15 8.56 -10.58
N PHE A 216 -5.32 9.08 -10.21
CA PHE A 216 -5.91 10.26 -10.79
C PHE A 216 -6.02 11.37 -9.73
N ARG A 217 -5.81 12.61 -10.18
CA ARG A 217 -6.04 13.84 -9.41
C ARG A 217 -6.52 14.92 -10.36
N ASP A 218 -7.08 15.99 -9.82
CA ASP A 218 -7.45 17.16 -10.61
C ASP A 218 -6.17 17.89 -11.10
N ASP A 219 -5.99 18.00 -12.42
CA ASP A 219 -4.87 18.74 -13.03
C ASP A 219 -5.13 20.26 -13.10
N SER A 220 -6.39 20.68 -12.94
CA SER A 220 -6.78 22.09 -12.89
C SER A 220 -6.69 22.68 -11.49
N ASP A 221 -6.90 21.87 -10.45
CA ASP A 221 -6.74 22.27 -9.04
C ASP A 221 -5.91 21.26 -8.22
N PHE A 222 -4.61 21.53 -8.11
CA PHE A 222 -3.71 20.70 -7.30
C PHE A 222 -3.94 20.83 -5.79
N ARG A 223 -4.74 21.80 -5.32
CA ARG A 223 -5.10 21.94 -3.89
C ARG A 223 -6.27 21.04 -3.49
N SER A 224 -7.02 20.54 -4.47
CA SER A 224 -8.11 19.60 -4.22
C SER A 224 -7.60 18.35 -3.50
N ASN A 225 -8.33 17.94 -2.46
CA ASN A 225 -8.09 16.69 -1.72
C ASN A 225 -8.73 15.48 -2.41
N LYS A 226 -9.39 15.67 -3.55
CA LYS A 226 -10.00 14.58 -4.32
C LYS A 226 -8.94 13.72 -4.97
N ARG A 227 -8.99 12.42 -4.74
CA ARG A 227 -8.08 11.41 -5.31
C ARG A 227 -8.89 10.22 -5.78
N GLU A 228 -8.53 9.70 -6.94
CA GLU A 228 -9.14 8.51 -7.50
C GLU A 228 -8.04 7.52 -7.85
N SER A 229 -8.32 6.23 -7.71
CA SER A 229 -7.39 5.19 -8.15
C SER A 229 -8.13 3.98 -8.69
N LEU A 230 -7.57 3.41 -9.75
CA LEU A 230 -7.99 2.13 -10.31
C LEU A 230 -6.84 1.14 -10.14
N SER A 231 -7.06 0.07 -9.39
CA SER A 231 -6.04 -0.95 -9.13
C SER A 231 -6.49 -2.31 -9.63
N PHE A 232 -5.57 -3.00 -10.29
CA PHE A 232 -5.69 -4.40 -10.66
C PHE A 232 -4.58 -5.18 -9.97
N ARG A 233 -4.93 -6.30 -9.37
CA ARG A 233 -3.97 -7.23 -8.78
C ARG A 233 -4.42 -8.65 -8.99
N TYR A 234 -3.45 -9.53 -9.14
CA TYR A 234 -3.68 -10.97 -9.12
C TYR A 234 -2.96 -11.50 -7.89
N LEU A 235 -3.66 -12.22 -7.03
CA LEU A 235 -3.11 -12.84 -5.83
C LEU A 235 -3.00 -14.32 -6.10
N ASP A 236 -1.79 -14.86 -6.02
CA ASP A 236 -1.53 -16.29 -6.01
C ASP A 236 -1.16 -16.69 -4.58
N ILE A 237 -1.98 -17.55 -3.98
CA ILE A 237 -1.90 -17.91 -2.56
C ILE A 237 -1.69 -19.42 -2.46
N ASN A 238 -0.55 -19.79 -1.87
CA ASN A 238 -0.21 -21.15 -1.53
C ASN A 238 -0.10 -21.25 0.00
N ARG A 239 -0.87 -22.15 0.60
CA ARG A 239 -0.97 -22.29 2.06
C ARG A 239 -0.74 -23.73 2.46
N ASP A 240 -0.15 -23.89 3.63
CA ASP A 240 -0.16 -25.19 4.29
C ASP A 240 -1.59 -25.58 4.63
N GLN A 241 -1.92 -26.86 4.49
CA GLN A 241 -3.25 -27.36 4.82
C GLN A 241 -3.38 -27.50 6.33
N ASP A 242 -4.37 -26.82 6.90
CA ASP A 242 -4.76 -27.04 8.28
C ASP A 242 -5.47 -28.40 8.41
N GLN A 243 -4.94 -29.26 9.28
CA GLN A 243 -5.50 -30.58 9.55
C GLN A 243 -6.47 -30.55 10.75
N ASP A 244 -6.62 -29.42 11.44
CA ASP A 244 -7.54 -29.28 12.57
C ASP A 244 -8.99 -29.10 12.07
N PRO A 245 -9.88 -30.08 12.31
CA PRO A 245 -11.28 -30.00 11.89
C PRO A 245 -12.09 -28.96 12.67
N THR A 246 -11.57 -28.38 13.76
CA THR A 246 -12.24 -27.34 14.55
C THR A 246 -11.99 -25.93 14.03
N ASN A 247 -11.02 -25.74 13.12
CA ASN A 247 -10.76 -24.44 12.54
C ASN A 247 -11.77 -24.13 11.42
N VAL A 248 -12.55 -23.07 11.61
CA VAL A 248 -13.64 -22.62 10.72
C VAL A 248 -13.13 -22.17 9.34
N LEU A 249 -11.81 -22.09 9.15
CA LEU A 249 -11.13 -21.71 7.90
C LEU A 249 -10.63 -22.89 7.07
N THR A 250 -10.98 -24.13 7.44
CA THR A 250 -10.66 -25.34 6.67
C THR A 250 -11.44 -25.35 5.35
N ASP A 251 -10.79 -24.92 4.27
CA ASP A 251 -11.24 -25.22 2.91
C ASP A 251 -10.52 -26.48 2.41
N THR A 252 -11.25 -27.30 1.66
CA THR A 252 -10.78 -28.50 0.97
C THR A 252 -9.70 -28.23 -0.10
N GLU A 253 -9.54 -26.98 -0.55
CA GLU A 253 -8.51 -26.58 -1.53
C GLU A 253 -7.61 -25.48 -0.91
N PRO A 254 -6.43 -25.82 -0.36
CA PRO A 254 -5.60 -24.88 0.39
C PRO A 254 -5.04 -23.74 -0.47
N ASN A 255 -4.90 -23.99 -1.78
CA ASN A 255 -4.28 -23.11 -2.75
C ASN A 255 -5.32 -22.52 -3.68
N TYR A 256 -5.26 -21.21 -3.86
CA TYR A 256 -6.19 -20.51 -4.71
C TYR A 256 -5.57 -19.23 -5.25
N SER A 257 -6.18 -18.73 -6.32
CA SER A 257 -5.79 -17.45 -6.90
C SER A 257 -7.02 -16.57 -7.10
N VAL A 258 -6.85 -15.28 -6.84
CA VAL A 258 -7.91 -14.28 -6.94
C VAL A 258 -7.43 -13.12 -7.79
N PHE A 259 -8.14 -12.83 -8.89
CA PHE A 259 -8.01 -11.56 -9.56
C PHE A 259 -8.92 -10.53 -8.89
N ASN A 260 -8.39 -9.35 -8.61
CA ASN A 260 -9.10 -8.26 -7.99
C ASN A 260 -8.92 -6.96 -8.78
N ALA A 261 -10.03 -6.31 -9.10
CA ALA A 261 -10.09 -4.98 -9.69
C ALA A 261 -10.86 -4.06 -8.74
N ARG A 262 -10.24 -2.96 -8.32
CA ARG A 262 -10.85 -1.99 -7.41
C ARG A 262 -10.73 -0.58 -7.95
N TYR A 263 -11.84 0.13 -7.98
CA TYR A 263 -11.87 1.56 -8.18
C TYR A 263 -12.21 2.26 -6.87
N THR A 264 -11.41 3.25 -6.48
CA THR A 264 -11.59 4.02 -5.25
C THR A 264 -11.67 5.49 -5.61
N ASN A 265 -12.63 6.21 -5.03
CA ASN A 265 -12.71 7.66 -5.08
C ASN A 265 -12.78 8.20 -3.65
N SER A 266 -11.95 9.18 -3.33
CA SER A 266 -11.87 9.74 -2.00
C SER A 266 -11.72 11.24 -2.05
N ASN A 267 -12.37 11.92 -1.12
CA ASN A 267 -12.22 13.34 -0.85
C ASN A 267 -11.93 13.51 0.63
N ASN A 268 -10.63 13.61 0.94
CA ASN A 268 -10.13 13.54 2.31
C ASN A 268 -10.04 14.93 2.95
N ASN A 269 -11.18 15.59 3.22
CA ASN A 269 -11.19 16.83 3.99
C ASN A 269 -11.45 16.56 5.47
N LEU A 270 -10.90 17.41 6.34
CA LEU A 270 -11.05 17.33 7.79
C LEU A 270 -12.52 17.44 8.24
N ILE A 271 -13.25 18.42 7.72
CA ILE A 271 -14.65 18.69 8.12
C ILE A 271 -15.62 17.72 7.44
N LYS A 272 -15.41 17.45 6.14
CA LYS A 272 -16.27 16.59 5.31
C LYS A 272 -15.42 15.56 4.59
N TYR A 273 -15.41 14.35 5.13
CA TYR A 273 -14.77 13.21 4.51
C TYR A 273 -15.80 12.42 3.71
N SER A 274 -15.45 12.03 2.50
CA SER A 274 -16.21 11.03 1.74
C SER A 274 -15.24 10.14 0.99
N SER A 275 -15.46 8.83 1.06
CA SER A 275 -14.68 7.85 0.31
C SER A 275 -15.57 6.70 -0.09
N TRP A 276 -15.36 6.17 -1.28
CA TRP A 276 -16.05 4.98 -1.72
C TRP A 276 -15.17 4.14 -2.62
N TYR A 277 -15.48 2.85 -2.66
CA TYR A 277 -14.87 1.95 -3.63
C TYR A 277 -15.90 0.98 -4.21
N SER A 278 -15.64 0.57 -5.44
CA SER A 278 -16.25 -0.61 -6.05
C SER A 278 -15.16 -1.63 -6.31
N ASP A 279 -15.42 -2.87 -5.93
CA ASP A 279 -14.47 -3.97 -5.91
C ASP A 279 -15.06 -5.17 -6.64
N PHE A 280 -14.33 -5.69 -7.62
CA PHE A 280 -14.63 -6.91 -8.33
C PHE A 280 -13.57 -7.95 -8.01
N GLN A 281 -14.02 -9.17 -7.71
CA GLN A 281 -13.14 -10.31 -7.48
C GLN A 281 -13.61 -11.51 -8.28
N VAL A 282 -12.67 -12.24 -8.84
CA VAL A 282 -12.92 -13.51 -9.52
C VAL A 282 -11.83 -14.53 -9.20
N ALA A 283 -12.29 -15.75 -8.93
CA ALA A 283 -11.49 -16.94 -8.69
C ALA A 283 -12.14 -18.13 -9.40
N LYS A 284 -11.53 -19.31 -9.30
CA LYS A 284 -12.04 -20.57 -9.88
C LYS A 284 -13.51 -20.84 -9.51
N ASN A 285 -13.85 -20.70 -8.23
CA ASN A 285 -15.14 -21.10 -7.66
C ASN A 285 -16.12 -19.94 -7.42
N PHE A 286 -15.69 -18.69 -7.57
CA PHE A 286 -16.57 -17.55 -7.35
C PHE A 286 -16.21 -16.32 -8.18
N SER A 287 -17.20 -15.47 -8.39
CA SER A 287 -17.01 -14.07 -8.73
C SER A 287 -17.98 -13.22 -7.93
N LYS A 288 -17.51 -12.07 -7.43
CA LYS A 288 -18.31 -11.20 -6.58
C LYS A 288 -17.97 -9.73 -6.81
N LEU A 289 -18.98 -8.90 -6.58
CA LEU A 289 -18.89 -7.45 -6.57
C LEU A 289 -19.15 -6.95 -5.16
N ALA A 290 -18.46 -5.90 -4.78
CA ALA A 290 -18.72 -5.16 -3.55
C ALA A 290 -18.65 -3.65 -3.81
N PHE A 291 -19.43 -2.92 -3.03
CA PHE A 291 -19.43 -1.48 -2.97
C PHE A 291 -19.40 -1.04 -1.52
N ASN A 292 -18.59 -0.05 -1.22
CA ASN A 292 -18.50 0.54 0.10
C ASN A 292 -18.48 2.06 -0.04
N TYR A 293 -19.24 2.73 0.82
CA TYR A 293 -19.29 4.17 0.92
C TYR A 293 -19.12 4.58 2.38
N GLU A 294 -18.19 5.48 2.65
CA GLU A 294 -17.93 6.08 3.94
C GLU A 294 -18.12 7.59 3.86
N TYR A 295 -18.81 8.13 4.87
CA TYR A 295 -18.99 9.55 5.07
C TYR A 295 -18.70 9.91 6.51
N ARG A 296 -17.90 10.96 6.73
CA ARG A 296 -17.66 11.50 8.08
C ARG A 296 -17.82 13.00 8.07
N ARG A 297 -18.49 13.52 9.09
CA ARG A 297 -18.65 14.95 9.30
C ARG A 297 -18.22 15.32 10.71
N LEU A 298 -17.35 16.31 10.82
CA LEU A 298 -17.02 16.98 12.08
C LEU A 298 -17.86 18.25 12.18
N PHE A 299 -18.61 18.39 13.28
CA PHE A 299 -19.39 19.58 13.58
C PHE A 299 -18.59 20.57 14.43
N GLU A 300 -18.99 21.84 14.43
CA GLU A 300 -18.37 22.90 15.24
C GLU A 300 -18.42 22.60 16.74
N SER A 301 -19.41 21.83 17.19
CA SER A 301 -19.51 21.30 18.56
C SER A 301 -18.49 20.21 18.89
N ASN A 302 -17.51 19.98 18.01
CA ASN A 302 -16.51 18.91 18.07
C ASN A 302 -17.13 17.49 18.16
N ARG A 303 -18.37 17.35 17.69
CA ARG A 303 -19.04 16.05 17.54
C ARG A 303 -18.79 15.49 16.16
N GLN A 304 -18.61 14.18 16.07
CA GLN A 304 -18.46 13.47 14.82
C GLN A 304 -19.73 12.71 14.48
N LEU A 305 -20.06 12.66 13.20
CA LEU A 305 -20.98 11.70 12.61
C LEU A 305 -20.20 10.84 11.62
N ASN A 306 -20.26 9.52 11.79
CA ASN A 306 -19.68 8.55 10.87
C ASN A 306 -20.79 7.68 10.32
N ILE A 307 -20.85 7.56 9.00
CA ILE A 307 -21.80 6.73 8.28
C ILE A 307 -21.01 5.84 7.33
N ARG A 308 -21.36 4.57 7.28
CA ARG A 308 -20.81 3.62 6.32
C ARG A 308 -21.94 2.78 5.74
N PHE A 309 -21.93 2.63 4.43
CA PHE A 309 -22.79 1.72 3.71
C PHE A 309 -21.92 0.69 2.99
N TYR A 310 -22.26 -0.58 3.12
CA TYR A 310 -21.60 -1.67 2.41
C TYR A 310 -22.64 -2.54 1.72
N THR A 311 -22.37 -2.94 0.49
CA THR A 311 -23.16 -3.98 -0.19
C THR A 311 -22.24 -4.86 -1.00
N GLY A 312 -22.51 -6.16 -1.03
CA GLY A 312 -21.76 -7.12 -1.80
C GLY A 312 -22.66 -8.24 -2.29
N ALA A 313 -22.40 -8.72 -3.49
CA ALA A 313 -23.14 -9.82 -4.11
C ALA A 313 -22.20 -10.73 -4.91
N PHE A 314 -22.43 -12.03 -4.78
CA PHE A 314 -21.84 -13.03 -5.66
C PHE A 314 -22.58 -13.01 -7.01
N ILE A 315 -21.83 -12.84 -8.09
CA ILE A 315 -22.33 -13.07 -9.45
C ILE A 315 -22.37 -14.57 -9.72
N LYS A 316 -21.31 -15.28 -9.30
CA LYS A 316 -21.20 -16.74 -9.33
C LYS A 316 -20.64 -17.21 -8.00
N ASN A 317 -21.26 -18.22 -7.40
CA ASN A 317 -20.69 -18.92 -6.26
C ASN A 317 -20.98 -20.42 -6.40
N SER A 318 -19.97 -21.22 -6.73
CA SER A 318 -20.07 -22.68 -6.79
C SER A 318 -19.56 -23.39 -5.54
N LEU A 319 -19.19 -22.66 -4.49
CA LEU A 319 -18.74 -23.25 -3.22
C LEU A 319 -19.92 -23.92 -2.50
N PRO A 320 -19.65 -25.03 -1.75
CA PRO A 320 -20.63 -25.66 -0.88
C PRO A 320 -21.21 -24.68 0.14
N THR A 321 -22.45 -24.88 0.57
CA THR A 321 -23.11 -24.01 1.57
C THR A 321 -22.46 -24.06 2.95
N SER A 322 -21.69 -25.11 3.24
CA SER A 322 -20.89 -25.25 4.45
C SER A 322 -19.60 -24.41 4.43
N SER A 323 -19.11 -24.01 3.25
CA SER A 323 -17.89 -23.22 3.14
C SER A 323 -18.19 -21.73 3.19
N ASN A 324 -17.61 -21.05 4.18
CA ASN A 324 -17.72 -19.60 4.36
C ASN A 324 -16.41 -18.84 4.13
N TYR A 325 -15.35 -19.54 3.71
CA TYR A 325 -14.01 -18.96 3.61
C TYR A 325 -13.96 -17.76 2.64
N PHE A 326 -14.73 -17.79 1.55
CA PHE A 326 -14.84 -16.69 0.59
C PHE A 326 -16.13 -15.86 0.73
N SER A 327 -17.01 -16.21 1.66
CA SER A 327 -18.28 -15.49 1.91
C SER A 327 -18.02 -14.06 2.39
N PHE A 328 -19.01 -13.20 2.26
CA PHE A 328 -18.97 -11.91 2.96
C PHE A 328 -19.22 -12.16 4.45
N ALA A 329 -18.49 -11.48 5.30
CA ALA A 329 -18.61 -11.57 6.75
C ALA A 329 -19.31 -10.34 7.32
N LEU A 330 -20.19 -10.59 8.28
CA LEU A 330 -20.97 -9.58 8.96
C LEU A 330 -20.12 -8.85 10.00
N ASP A 331 -19.39 -9.59 10.84
CA ASP A 331 -18.66 -9.10 12.01
C ASP A 331 -17.13 -9.36 11.95
N ARG A 332 -16.70 -10.52 11.44
CA ARG A 332 -15.28 -10.90 11.35
C ARG A 332 -14.93 -11.52 9.99
N PRO A 333 -14.29 -10.76 9.08
CA PRO A 333 -13.81 -11.28 7.79
C PRO A 333 -12.78 -12.40 7.93
N SER A 334 -12.87 -13.41 7.06
CA SER A 334 -11.96 -14.58 6.99
C SER A 334 -10.54 -14.27 6.49
N ASP A 335 -10.32 -13.07 5.95
CA ASP A 335 -9.04 -12.59 5.41
C ASP A 335 -8.36 -13.50 4.36
N TYR A 336 -9.16 -14.07 3.44
CA TYR A 336 -8.67 -14.87 2.31
C TYR A 336 -7.78 -14.11 1.32
N LEU A 337 -7.63 -12.78 1.43
CA LEU A 337 -6.66 -12.04 0.59
C LEU A 337 -5.33 -11.78 1.32
N PHE A 338 -5.27 -12.09 2.62
CA PHE A 338 -4.13 -11.73 3.47
C PHE A 338 -3.83 -10.23 3.45
N ASP A 339 -4.89 -9.43 3.54
CA ASP A 339 -4.84 -7.97 3.50
C ASP A 339 -5.08 -7.34 4.88
N TYR A 340 -5.73 -8.06 5.81
CA TYR A 340 -6.04 -7.54 7.13
C TYR A 340 -4.92 -7.80 8.15
N SER A 341 -4.74 -6.85 9.07
CA SER A 341 -3.73 -6.88 10.13
C SER A 341 -4.22 -7.62 11.38
N TYR A 342 -4.73 -8.84 11.20
CA TYR A 342 -5.11 -9.68 12.32
C TYR A 342 -3.88 -10.15 13.10
N LEU A 343 -3.90 -9.97 14.42
CA LEU A 343 -2.89 -10.52 15.32
C LEU A 343 -3.06 -12.04 15.46
N GLY A 344 -4.31 -12.49 15.65
CA GLY A 344 -4.68 -13.91 15.72
C GLY A 344 -5.73 -14.21 14.66
N ARG A 345 -5.31 -14.36 13.42
CA ARG A 345 -6.19 -14.54 12.26
C ARG A 345 -7.06 -15.79 12.36
N SER A 346 -6.47 -16.88 12.84
CA SER A 346 -7.10 -18.20 12.95
C SER A 346 -7.73 -18.45 14.33
N GLU A 347 -7.71 -17.45 15.23
CA GLU A 347 -8.27 -17.60 16.57
C GLU A 347 -9.80 -17.56 16.56
N ALA A 348 -10.41 -18.65 17.03
CA ALA A 348 -11.86 -18.76 17.23
C ALA A 348 -12.30 -18.31 18.63
N SER A 349 -11.40 -18.29 19.62
CA SER A 349 -11.69 -17.94 21.02
C SER A 349 -10.60 -17.05 21.64
N GLY A 350 -10.80 -16.63 22.88
CA GLY A 350 -9.88 -15.75 23.60
C GLY A 350 -9.83 -14.32 23.09
N ILE A 351 -8.91 -13.52 23.64
CA ILE A 351 -8.81 -12.08 23.39
C ILE A 351 -8.62 -11.79 21.89
N PHE A 352 -7.73 -12.50 21.19
CA PHE A 352 -7.44 -12.22 19.77
C PHE A 352 -8.62 -12.51 18.81
N SER A 353 -9.56 -13.39 19.20
CA SER A 353 -10.81 -13.59 18.45
C SER A 353 -11.74 -12.37 18.47
N GLN A 354 -11.57 -11.48 19.44
CA GLN A 354 -12.35 -10.26 19.63
C GLN A 354 -11.81 -9.06 18.86
N GLN A 355 -10.69 -9.22 18.15
CA GLN A 355 -10.14 -8.14 17.32
C GLN A 355 -11.18 -7.73 16.27
N TYR A 356 -11.45 -6.43 16.20
CA TYR A 356 -12.37 -5.81 15.25
C TYR A 356 -11.61 -5.16 14.11
N ILE A 357 -12.05 -5.45 12.89
CA ILE A 357 -11.58 -4.84 11.66
C ILE A 357 -12.80 -4.32 10.92
N GLU A 358 -12.84 -3.01 10.67
CA GLU A 358 -13.95 -2.36 9.98
C GLU A 358 -13.91 -2.70 8.48
N ALA A 359 -14.49 -3.85 8.12
CA ALA A 359 -14.55 -4.36 6.77
C ALA A 359 -15.86 -5.12 6.55
N GLU A 360 -16.26 -5.22 5.28
CA GLU A 360 -17.49 -5.92 4.86
C GLU A 360 -18.72 -5.49 5.66
N GLY A 361 -19.39 -6.37 6.41
CA GLY A 361 -20.61 -6.02 7.15
C GLY A 361 -20.38 -4.99 8.26
N GLY A 362 -19.20 -5.02 8.88
CA GLY A 362 -18.77 -4.05 9.88
C GLY A 362 -19.52 -4.12 11.21
N PHE A 363 -20.28 -5.18 11.52
CA PHE A 363 -21.00 -5.36 12.79
C PHE A 363 -20.03 -5.63 13.94
N LYS A 364 -20.43 -5.28 15.17
CA LYS A 364 -19.60 -5.44 16.36
C LYS A 364 -20.03 -6.68 17.14
N SER A 365 -21.32 -7.00 17.09
CA SER A 365 -21.90 -8.16 17.76
C SER A 365 -21.63 -9.46 16.99
N LYS A 366 -21.41 -10.56 17.73
CA LYS A 366 -21.27 -11.92 17.17
C LYS A 366 -22.66 -12.53 16.98
N LEU A 367 -23.28 -12.33 15.81
CA LEU A 367 -24.64 -12.81 15.54
C LEU A 367 -24.64 -14.24 14.97
N ASP A 368 -25.78 -14.93 15.08
CA ASP A 368 -25.96 -16.32 14.62
C ASP A 368 -25.76 -16.53 13.11
N THR A 369 -25.92 -15.46 12.33
CA THR A 369 -25.68 -15.47 10.87
C THR A 369 -24.50 -14.57 10.52
N PRO A 370 -23.25 -15.00 10.78
CA PRO A 370 -22.07 -14.16 10.62
C PRO A 370 -21.58 -14.05 9.17
N PHE A 371 -22.11 -14.87 8.25
CA PHE A 371 -21.66 -14.88 6.85
C PHE A 371 -22.82 -14.83 5.86
N ALA A 372 -22.52 -14.29 4.67
CA ALA A 372 -23.40 -14.22 3.51
C ALA A 372 -22.70 -14.81 2.28
N ASN A 373 -23.23 -15.92 1.77
CA ASN A 373 -22.71 -16.61 0.59
C ASN A 373 -23.45 -16.28 -0.72
N GLN A 374 -24.44 -15.37 -0.69
CA GLN A 374 -25.07 -14.81 -1.89
C GLN A 374 -24.94 -13.30 -1.96
N TRP A 375 -25.49 -12.57 -0.98
CA TRP A 375 -25.34 -11.12 -0.92
C TRP A 375 -25.54 -10.61 0.51
N MET A 376 -24.99 -9.43 0.78
CA MET A 376 -25.14 -8.73 2.04
C MET A 376 -25.21 -7.24 1.79
N SER A 377 -26.05 -6.53 2.55
CA SER A 377 -26.04 -5.07 2.59
C SER A 377 -26.12 -4.61 4.04
N THR A 378 -25.26 -3.68 4.43
CA THR A 378 -25.22 -3.13 5.79
C THR A 378 -25.09 -1.62 5.79
N PHE A 379 -25.62 -1.01 6.84
CA PHE A 379 -25.49 0.40 7.14
C PHE A 379 -25.03 0.52 8.59
N ASN A 380 -23.90 1.17 8.79
CA ASN A 380 -23.30 1.42 10.09
C ASN A 380 -23.32 2.92 10.34
N ALA A 381 -23.78 3.34 11.52
CA ALA A 381 -23.74 4.74 11.94
C ALA A 381 -23.12 4.86 13.32
N SER A 382 -22.35 5.93 13.55
CA SER A 382 -21.93 6.30 14.90
C SER A 382 -21.85 7.82 15.07
N THR A 383 -22.09 8.27 16.29
CA THR A 383 -21.98 9.69 16.64
C THR A 383 -21.43 9.90 18.05
N THR A 384 -20.78 11.04 18.27
CA THR A 384 -20.24 11.43 19.57
C THR A 384 -21.36 11.69 20.58
N LEU A 385 -21.36 10.90 21.66
CA LEU A 385 -22.17 11.17 22.84
C LEU A 385 -21.44 12.18 23.75
N TRP A 386 -20.18 11.88 24.08
CA TRP A 386 -19.33 12.72 24.92
C TRP A 386 -17.85 12.46 24.66
N ASN A 387 -17.09 13.48 24.24
CA ASN A 387 -15.65 13.39 23.97
C ASN A 387 -15.28 12.15 23.13
N TYR A 388 -14.61 11.17 23.73
CA TYR A 388 -14.17 9.93 23.10
C TYR A 388 -15.20 8.79 23.16
N VAL A 389 -16.37 9.02 23.76
CA VAL A 389 -17.47 8.05 23.84
C VAL A 389 -18.47 8.32 22.72
N LEU A 390 -18.65 7.32 21.86
CA LEU A 390 -19.56 7.34 20.72
C LEU A 390 -20.67 6.31 20.92
N LEU A 391 -21.87 6.65 20.47
CA LEU A 391 -22.95 5.69 20.28
C LEU A 391 -22.87 5.16 18.84
N TYR A 392 -23.04 3.86 18.63
CA TYR A 392 -23.16 3.26 17.31
C TYR A 392 -24.43 2.43 17.17
N GLY A 393 -24.89 2.29 15.94
CA GLY A 393 -25.98 1.41 15.55
C GLY A 393 -25.76 0.91 14.13
N ASP A 394 -25.91 -0.39 13.95
CA ASP A 394 -25.72 -1.09 12.69
C ASP A 394 -27.02 -1.82 12.31
N ILE A 395 -27.35 -1.81 11.03
CA ILE A 395 -28.46 -2.58 10.45
C ILE A 395 -28.00 -3.25 9.16
N GLY A 396 -28.60 -4.38 8.82
CA GLY A 396 -28.20 -5.13 7.65
C GLY A 396 -29.16 -6.23 7.24
N LEU A 397 -28.93 -6.72 6.03
CA LEU A 397 -29.61 -7.87 5.44
C LEU A 397 -28.55 -8.84 4.95
N VAL A 398 -28.68 -10.10 5.35
CA VAL A 398 -27.76 -11.20 5.01
C VAL A 398 -28.53 -12.29 4.27
N LYS A 399 -28.07 -12.64 3.06
CA LYS A 399 -28.67 -13.71 2.25
C LYS A 399 -27.68 -14.84 2.02
N ASN A 400 -28.14 -16.05 2.35
CA ASN A 400 -27.46 -17.31 2.08
C ASN A 400 -28.28 -18.19 1.12
N LYS A 401 -27.61 -19.06 0.37
CA LYS A 401 -28.24 -20.06 -0.51
C LYS A 401 -29.23 -20.90 0.30
N HIS A 402 -30.41 -21.13 -0.28
CA HIS A 402 -31.49 -21.94 0.32
C HIS A 402 -32.05 -21.42 1.67
N ARG A 403 -31.73 -20.19 2.07
CA ARG A 403 -32.30 -19.53 3.26
C ARG A 403 -32.83 -18.17 2.87
N ASP A 404 -33.91 -17.71 3.48
CA ASP A 404 -34.45 -16.37 3.21
C ASP A 404 -33.51 -15.26 3.72
N PRO A 405 -33.58 -14.04 3.15
CA PRO A 405 -32.80 -12.92 3.66
C PRO A 405 -33.10 -12.69 5.15
N HIS A 406 -32.05 -12.62 5.97
CA HIS A 406 -32.17 -12.40 7.40
C HIS A 406 -31.84 -10.95 7.74
N PHE A 407 -32.74 -10.28 8.45
CA PHE A 407 -32.53 -8.92 8.95
C PHE A 407 -31.74 -8.95 10.26
N VAL A 408 -30.66 -8.18 10.29
CA VAL A 408 -29.73 -8.10 11.41
C VAL A 408 -29.55 -6.66 11.86
N TYR A 409 -29.38 -6.45 13.16
CA TYR A 409 -29.08 -5.16 13.75
C TYR A 409 -28.27 -5.32 15.03
N ASP A 410 -27.44 -4.31 15.31
CA ASP A 410 -26.81 -4.14 16.61
C ASP A 410 -26.68 -2.67 17.00
N SER A 411 -26.40 -2.43 18.28
CA SER A 411 -26.14 -1.11 18.79
C SER A 411 -25.28 -1.18 20.04
N GLY A 412 -24.50 -0.14 20.27
CA GLY A 412 -23.74 -0.06 21.50
C GLY A 412 -22.85 1.16 21.63
N ILE A 413 -21.87 1.06 22.52
CA ILE A 413 -20.94 2.14 22.83
C ILE A 413 -19.57 1.83 22.25
N ARG A 414 -18.99 2.80 21.56
CA ARG A 414 -17.60 2.80 21.12
C ARG A 414 -16.81 3.78 21.98
N ILE A 415 -15.74 3.30 22.60
CA ILE A 415 -14.78 4.11 23.35
C ILE A 415 -13.54 4.28 22.49
N ASN A 416 -13.29 5.50 22.05
CA ASN A 416 -12.20 5.86 21.15
C ASN A 416 -11.03 6.49 21.95
N LEU A 417 -10.21 5.65 22.58
CA LEU A 417 -9.08 6.10 23.39
C LEU A 417 -8.00 6.75 22.52
N VAL A 418 -7.64 6.08 21.42
CA VAL A 418 -6.73 6.60 20.40
C VAL A 418 -7.30 6.26 19.04
N THR A 419 -7.70 7.29 18.29
CA THR A 419 -8.43 7.12 17.02
C THR A 419 -7.64 6.32 16.01
N ASP A 420 -8.33 5.35 15.40
CA ASP A 420 -7.77 4.36 14.47
C ASP A 420 -6.73 3.41 15.07
N TYR A 421 -6.51 3.45 16.38
CA TYR A 421 -5.39 2.78 17.03
C TYR A 421 -5.82 1.83 18.14
N PHE A 422 -6.54 2.38 19.11
CA PHE A 422 -7.06 1.67 20.25
C PHE A 422 -8.50 2.09 20.52
N GLU A 423 -9.42 1.22 20.14
CA GLU A 423 -10.85 1.45 20.25
C GLU A 423 -11.52 0.22 20.85
N ILE A 424 -12.47 0.43 21.74
CA ILE A 424 -13.22 -0.63 22.41
C ILE A 424 -14.69 -0.48 22.00
N TYR A 425 -15.30 -1.59 21.61
CA TYR A 425 -16.71 -1.66 21.26
C TYR A 425 -17.43 -2.55 22.27
N LEU A 426 -18.48 -1.98 22.85
CA LEU A 426 -19.33 -2.59 23.87
C LEU A 426 -20.73 -2.78 23.27
N PRO A 427 -21.06 -3.96 22.74
CA PRO A 427 -22.42 -4.27 22.27
C PRO A 427 -23.43 -4.15 23.40
N LEU A 428 -24.53 -3.43 23.21
CA LEU A 428 -25.57 -3.28 24.23
C LEU A 428 -26.83 -4.08 23.87
N TYR A 429 -27.24 -4.02 22.60
CA TYR A 429 -28.46 -4.67 22.12
C TYR A 429 -28.31 -5.10 20.66
N SER A 430 -28.77 -6.30 20.34
CA SER A 430 -28.68 -6.88 18.98
C SER A 430 -29.85 -7.83 18.70
N ASN A 431 -29.82 -8.58 17.58
CA ASN A 431 -30.74 -9.71 17.38
C ASN A 431 -30.73 -10.75 18.51
N LEU A 432 -29.66 -10.79 19.33
CA LEU A 432 -29.56 -11.65 20.50
C LEU A 432 -30.31 -11.09 21.73
N GLY A 433 -30.90 -9.88 21.63
CA GLY A 433 -31.56 -9.18 22.73
C GLY A 433 -30.60 -8.29 23.53
N TRP A 434 -30.81 -8.22 24.85
CA TRP A 434 -29.99 -7.42 25.76
C TRP A 434 -28.65 -8.11 26.04
N GLU A 435 -27.58 -7.67 25.36
CA GLU A 435 -26.28 -8.34 25.35
C GLU A 435 -25.56 -8.29 26.70
N ILE A 436 -25.67 -7.16 27.42
CA ILE A 436 -24.96 -6.94 28.69
C ILE A 436 -25.39 -7.93 29.78
N GLY A 437 -26.66 -8.36 29.75
CA GLY A 437 -27.21 -9.30 30.71
C GLY A 437 -26.95 -10.76 30.36
N GLN A 438 -26.27 -11.05 29.25
CA GLN A 438 -25.98 -12.42 28.83
C GLN A 438 -24.70 -12.93 29.49
N GLU A 439 -24.61 -14.25 29.63
CA GLU A 439 -23.39 -14.90 30.08
C GLU A 439 -22.21 -14.61 29.13
N ASN A 440 -21.00 -14.54 29.69
CA ASN A 440 -19.76 -14.31 28.95
C ASN A 440 -19.78 -13.02 28.11
N TYR A 441 -20.43 -11.95 28.58
CA TYR A 441 -20.46 -10.65 27.89
C TYR A 441 -19.05 -10.09 27.62
N ASP A 442 -18.10 -10.34 28.50
CA ASP A 442 -16.68 -10.04 28.32
C ASP A 442 -16.12 -10.63 27.03
N GLN A 443 -16.62 -11.80 26.58
CA GLN A 443 -16.23 -12.46 25.34
C GLN A 443 -16.80 -11.81 24.06
N LYS A 444 -17.79 -10.92 24.22
CA LYS A 444 -18.49 -10.20 23.14
C LYS A 444 -17.94 -8.80 22.90
N ILE A 445 -17.21 -8.24 23.86
CA ILE A 445 -16.48 -6.99 23.70
C ILE A 445 -15.52 -7.12 22.52
N ARG A 446 -15.40 -6.09 21.70
CA ARG A 446 -14.44 -6.06 20.59
C ARG A 446 -13.42 -4.96 20.76
N PHE A 447 -12.23 -5.16 20.20
CA PHE A 447 -11.20 -4.13 20.21
C PHE A 447 -10.54 -3.97 18.85
N LYS A 448 -10.30 -2.72 18.48
CA LYS A 448 -9.34 -2.38 17.43
C LYS A 448 -8.03 -2.08 18.13
N PHE A 449 -6.99 -2.84 17.81
CA PHE A 449 -5.65 -2.66 18.35
C PHE A 449 -4.62 -2.90 17.25
N THR A 450 -3.63 -2.03 17.14
CA THR A 450 -2.47 -2.22 16.27
C THR A 450 -1.20 -1.87 17.02
N LEU A 451 -0.14 -2.66 16.86
CA LEU A 451 1.18 -2.41 17.42
C LEU A 451 2.15 -1.82 16.39
N ASP A 452 1.68 -1.52 15.17
CA ASP A 452 2.53 -1.04 14.08
C ASP A 452 3.15 0.33 14.43
N PRO A 453 4.49 0.41 14.61
CA PRO A 453 5.17 1.66 14.92
C PRO A 453 4.91 2.77 13.89
N GLN A 454 4.66 2.44 12.62
CA GLN A 454 4.30 3.45 11.61
C GLN A 454 2.94 4.08 11.89
N ALA A 455 2.00 3.27 12.35
CA ALA A 455 0.69 3.74 12.71
C ALA A 455 0.79 4.59 14.02
N LEU A 456 1.63 4.21 15.00
CA LEU A 456 1.93 5.04 16.19
C LEU A 456 2.54 6.38 15.79
N LEU A 457 3.50 6.39 14.86
CA LEU A 457 4.11 7.62 14.34
C LEU A 457 3.08 8.50 13.61
N GLY A 458 2.03 7.90 13.05
CA GLY A 458 0.89 8.60 12.47
C GLY A 458 0.14 9.49 13.48
N LEU A 459 0.14 9.13 14.77
CA LEU A 459 -0.47 9.94 15.84
C LEU A 459 0.18 11.32 15.95
N PHE A 460 1.51 11.38 15.80
CA PHE A 460 2.26 12.64 15.81
C PHE A 460 2.08 13.46 14.54
N ARG A 461 1.58 12.87 13.44
CA ARG A 461 1.35 13.56 12.17
C ARG A 461 -0.07 14.11 12.00
N ARG A 462 -1.07 13.45 12.62
CA ARG A 462 -2.50 13.80 12.43
C ARG A 462 -3.07 14.76 13.49
N ARG A 463 -2.43 14.92 14.65
CA ARG A 463 -3.06 15.58 15.80
C ARG A 463 -2.33 16.80 16.38
N TRP A 464 -1.22 17.22 15.78
CA TRP A 464 -0.40 18.31 16.31
C TRP A 464 -0.39 19.59 15.45
N PHE A 465 -1.38 19.74 14.56
CA PHE A 465 -1.73 21.03 13.94
C PHE A 465 -3.25 21.17 13.79
#